data_AF-A0A7S2AU77-F1
#
_entry.id   AF-A0A7S2AU77-F1
#
_cell.length_a   1.000
_cell.length_b   1.000
_cell.length_c   1.000
_cell.angle_alpha   90.00
_cell.angle_beta   90.00
_cell.angle_gamma   90.00
#
_symmetry.space_group_name_H-M   'P 1'
#
loop_
_entity.id
_entity.type
_entity.pdbx_description
1 polymer ?
#
loop_
_entity_poly.entity_id
_entity_poly.type
_entity_poly.pdbx_seq_one_letter_code
_entity_poly.pdbx_strand_id
1 'polypeptide(L)'
;SDDMHNSMRVLITCYVWMTGFGHFSYFYTTNDFSLPRVLQVLWRINFLGLMLCMVMGNSYILYYACPLHSVSFLTVYATMRIAPEWNHTKWGIRVKLLAVAGIVFAVWDLPRRLCLFRFIFGWMSSDPIRGADQGVLREWYFRTSLDHYGTLLGMGFALNYPMMTLLFSKVDEGQSARLITKVL
;
A
#
# COMPACT_ATOMS: atom_id res chain seq x y z
N SER A 1 10.47 20.12 17.16
CA SER A 1 11.00 19.26 16.08
C SER A 1 10.22 17.96 15.93
N ASP A 2 9.53 17.47 16.97
CA ASP A 2 8.80 16.19 16.92
C ASP A 2 7.51 16.26 16.09
N ASP A 3 6.83 17.41 16.07
CA ASP A 3 5.58 17.60 15.30
C ASP A 3 5.78 17.41 13.79
N MET A 4 6.91 17.90 13.25
CA MET A 4 7.24 17.78 11.83
C MET A 4 7.56 16.33 11.45
N HIS A 5 8.27 15.59 12.32
CA HIS A 5 8.57 14.18 12.09
C HIS A 5 7.32 13.31 12.13
N ASN A 6 6.42 13.57 13.09
CA ASN A 6 5.15 12.86 13.17
C ASN A 6 4.27 13.15 11.95
N SER A 7 4.19 14.42 11.53
CA SER A 7 3.43 14.83 10.34
C SER A 7 3.95 14.16 9.07
N MET A 8 5.28 14.10 8.89
CA MET A 8 5.89 13.40 7.75
C MET A 8 5.50 11.91 7.72
N ARG A 9 5.47 11.25 8.88
CA ARG A 9 5.06 9.83 8.95
C ARG A 9 3.60 9.66 8.55
N VAL A 10 2.69 10.48 9.08
CA VAL A 10 1.27 10.44 8.71
C VAL A 10 1.09 10.64 7.21
N LEU A 11 1.83 11.57 6.59
CA LEU A 11 1.78 11.77 5.13
C LEU A 11 2.23 10.53 4.35
N ILE A 12 3.29 9.86 4.81
CA ILE A 12 3.78 8.62 4.19
C ILE A 12 2.73 7.52 4.32
N THR A 13 2.17 7.32 5.51
CA THR A 13 1.11 6.33 5.74
C THR A 13 -0.13 6.60 4.89
N CYS A 14 -0.57 7.86 4.80
CA CYS A 14 -1.66 8.28 3.92
C CYS A 14 -1.35 7.97 2.45
N TYR A 15 -0.11 8.19 2.01
CA TYR A 15 0.27 7.90 0.63
C TYR A 15 0.33 6.40 0.32
N VAL A 16 0.81 5.58 1.27
CA VAL A 16 0.76 4.12 1.20
C VAL A 16 -0.69 3.63 1.13
N TRP A 17 -1.57 4.22 1.93
CA TRP A 17 -3.00 3.92 1.92
C TRP A 17 -3.63 4.26 0.56
N MET A 18 -3.37 5.45 0.01
CA MET A 18 -3.87 5.87 -1.31
C MET A 18 -3.34 4.96 -2.42
N THR A 19 -2.09 4.52 -2.33
CA THR A 19 -1.48 3.55 -3.25
C THR A 19 -2.25 2.23 -3.22
N GLY A 20 -2.53 1.70 -2.02
CA GLY A 20 -3.33 0.49 -1.83
C GLY A 20 -4.74 0.62 -2.43
N PHE A 21 -5.43 1.72 -2.12
CA PHE A 21 -6.78 2.00 -2.60
C PHE A 21 -6.84 2.13 -4.13
N GLY A 22 -6.01 3.00 -4.71
CA GLY A 22 -6.08 3.35 -6.13
C GLY A 22 -5.70 2.18 -7.04
N HIS A 23 -4.61 1.47 -6.73
CA HIS A 23 -4.19 0.33 -7.53
C HIS A 23 -5.13 -0.86 -7.40
N PHE A 24 -5.66 -1.12 -6.20
CA PHE A 24 -6.64 -2.19 -6.02
C PHE A 24 -7.92 -1.93 -6.81
N SER A 25 -8.47 -0.71 -6.71
CA SER A 25 -9.67 -0.30 -7.45
C SER A 25 -9.47 -0.40 -8.97
N TYR A 26 -8.28 0.00 -9.44
CA TYR A 26 -7.91 -0.13 -10.86
C TYR A 26 -7.90 -1.59 -11.31
N PHE A 27 -7.18 -2.48 -10.60
CA PHE A 27 -7.10 -3.90 -10.96
C PHE A 27 -8.46 -4.60 -10.86
N TYR A 28 -9.30 -4.19 -9.92
CA TYR A 28 -10.65 -4.74 -9.75
C TYR A 28 -11.57 -4.41 -10.94
N THR A 29 -11.41 -3.21 -11.53
CA THR A 29 -12.27 -2.74 -12.63
C THR A 29 -11.74 -3.19 -13.99
N THR A 30 -10.44 -3.06 -14.22
CA THR A 30 -9.85 -3.25 -15.56
C THR A 30 -9.40 -4.68 -15.83
N ASN A 31 -9.16 -5.52 -14.81
CA ASN A 31 -8.65 -6.91 -14.95
C ASN A 31 -7.36 -7.07 -15.80
N ASP A 32 -6.70 -5.98 -16.19
CA ASP A 32 -5.45 -6.00 -16.94
C ASP A 32 -4.25 -6.16 -16.01
N PHE A 33 -3.68 -7.37 -15.99
CA PHE A 33 -2.49 -7.71 -15.20
C PHE A 33 -1.16 -7.55 -15.96
N SER A 34 -1.15 -6.71 -16.99
CA SER A 34 -0.02 -6.54 -17.92
C SER A 34 1.28 -6.13 -17.22
N LEU A 35 2.33 -6.94 -17.37
CA LEU A 35 3.66 -6.71 -16.77
C LEU A 35 4.32 -5.39 -17.22
N PRO A 36 4.24 -4.95 -18.50
CA PRO A 36 4.74 -3.65 -18.91
C PRO A 36 4.19 -2.47 -18.09
N ARG A 37 2.91 -2.54 -17.70
CA ARG A 37 2.29 -1.51 -16.87
C ARG A 37 2.89 -1.49 -15.46
N VAL A 38 3.08 -2.67 -14.87
CA VAL A 38 3.70 -2.83 -13.54
C VAL A 38 5.09 -2.20 -13.55
N LEU A 39 5.88 -2.49 -14.58
CA LEU A 39 7.22 -1.94 -14.73
C LEU A 39 7.20 -0.42 -14.91
N GLN A 40 6.27 0.13 -15.70
CA GLN A 40 6.12 1.58 -15.88
C GLN A 40 5.78 2.30 -14.56
N VAL A 41 4.90 1.71 -13.74
CA VAL A 41 4.55 2.27 -12.42
C VAL A 41 5.75 2.21 -11.47
N LEU A 42 6.45 1.07 -11.42
CA LEU A 42 7.66 0.91 -10.60
C LEU A 42 8.76 1.88 -11.02
N TRP A 43 8.99 2.04 -12.32
CA TRP A 43 9.93 3.01 -12.86
C TRP A 43 9.56 4.43 -12.41
N ARG A 44 8.30 4.84 -12.60
CA ARG A 44 7.82 6.18 -12.24
C ARG A 44 8.02 6.49 -10.76
N ILE A 45 7.73 5.55 -9.86
CA ILE A 45 7.84 5.74 -8.40
C ILE A 45 9.31 5.85 -7.96
N ASN A 46 10.21 5.08 -8.58
CA ASN A 46 11.61 5.02 -8.15
C ASN A 46 12.53 6.00 -8.89
N PHE A 47 12.18 6.43 -10.10
CA PHE A 47 13.04 7.25 -10.95
C PHE A 47 13.51 8.53 -10.25
N LEU A 48 12.58 9.31 -9.68
CA LEU A 48 12.93 10.56 -9.00
C LEU A 48 13.77 10.31 -7.74
N GLY A 49 13.41 9.30 -6.93
CA GLY A 49 14.14 8.95 -5.71
C GLY A 49 15.57 8.49 -5.99
N LEU A 50 15.78 7.72 -7.06
CA LEU A 50 17.10 7.29 -7.50
C LEU A 50 17.96 8.45 -8.00
N MET A 51 17.39 9.36 -8.80
CA MET A 51 18.10 10.56 -9.26
C MET A 51 18.52 11.44 -8.08
N LEU A 52 17.61 11.63 -7.13
CA LEU A 52 17.86 12.43 -5.94
C LEU A 52 18.96 11.81 -5.05
N CYS A 53 18.95 10.48 -4.91
CA CYS A 53 19.99 9.72 -4.24
C CYS A 53 21.37 9.90 -4.91
N MET A 54 21.43 9.86 -6.24
CA MET A 54 22.67 10.04 -7.00
C MET A 54 23.23 11.47 -6.89
N VAL A 55 22.37 12.49 -6.94
CA VAL A 55 22.81 13.90 -6.86
C VAL A 55 23.32 14.26 -5.46
N MET A 56 22.69 13.74 -4.40
CA MET A 56 23.11 14.04 -3.01
C MET A 56 24.22 13.13 -2.46
N GLY A 57 24.56 12.04 -3.15
CA GLY A 57 25.56 11.08 -2.66
C GLY A 57 25.20 10.44 -1.31
N ASN A 58 23.93 10.49 -0.90
CA ASN A 58 23.44 9.94 0.35
C ASN A 58 22.94 8.51 0.17
N SER A 59 22.89 7.74 1.27
CA SER A 59 22.47 6.35 1.24
C SER A 59 20.97 6.22 0.96
N TYR A 60 20.60 5.25 0.10
CA TYR A 60 19.22 5.03 -0.36
C TYR A 60 18.21 4.78 0.78
N ILE A 61 18.68 4.35 1.95
CA ILE A 61 17.86 4.17 3.17
C ILE A 61 17.24 5.49 3.69
N LEU A 62 17.84 6.64 3.38
CA LEU A 62 17.22 7.94 3.67
C LEU A 62 15.99 8.20 2.80
N TYR A 63 15.95 7.65 1.58
CA TYR A 63 14.84 7.75 0.63
C TYR A 63 13.89 6.55 0.70
N TYR A 64 13.70 5.98 1.89
CA TYR A 64 12.92 4.75 2.12
C TYR A 64 11.45 4.81 1.64
N ALA A 65 10.88 6.00 1.43
CA ALA A 65 9.52 6.14 0.92
C ALA A 65 9.35 5.46 -0.45
N CYS A 66 10.27 5.67 -1.40
CA CYS A 66 10.20 5.07 -2.75
C CYS A 66 10.14 3.53 -2.75
N PRO A 67 11.07 2.81 -2.08
CA PRO A 67 10.99 1.36 -1.99
C PRO A 67 9.78 0.90 -1.19
N LEU A 68 9.32 1.66 -0.18
CA LEU A 68 8.13 1.31 0.61
C LEU A 68 6.86 1.29 -0.26
N HIS A 69 6.69 2.31 -1.11
CA HIS A 69 5.59 2.35 -2.07
C HIS A 69 5.69 1.25 -3.13
N SER A 70 6.90 0.88 -3.53
CA SER A 70 7.12 -0.22 -4.49
C SER A 70 6.70 -1.56 -3.91
N VAL A 71 7.07 -1.85 -2.66
CA VAL A 71 6.63 -3.07 -1.94
C VAL A 71 5.12 -3.07 -1.74
N SER A 72 4.53 -1.92 -1.39
CA SER A 72 3.08 -1.78 -1.23
C SER A 72 2.34 -2.08 -2.54
N PHE A 73 2.80 -1.51 -3.65
CA PHE A 73 2.27 -1.78 -4.98
C PHE A 73 2.42 -3.24 -5.40
N LEU A 74 3.60 -3.84 -5.18
CA LEU A 74 3.84 -5.25 -5.47
C LEU A 74 2.94 -6.16 -4.63
N THR A 75 2.67 -5.81 -3.38
CA THR A 75 1.75 -6.56 -2.51
C THR A 75 0.32 -6.55 -3.07
N VAL A 76 -0.17 -5.38 -3.51
CA VAL A 76 -1.49 -5.27 -4.17
C VAL A 76 -1.50 -6.07 -5.46
N TYR A 77 -0.45 -5.96 -6.28
CA TYR A 77 -0.33 -6.68 -7.55
C TYR A 77 -0.33 -8.21 -7.32
N ALA A 78 0.46 -8.70 -6.38
CA ALA A 78 0.51 -10.12 -6.02
C ALA A 78 -0.85 -10.63 -5.52
N THR A 79 -1.52 -9.86 -4.65
CA THR A 79 -2.85 -10.18 -4.13
C THR A 79 -3.88 -10.35 -5.23
N MET A 80 -3.86 -9.45 -6.23
CA MET A 80 -4.81 -9.48 -7.33
C MET A 80 -4.45 -10.51 -8.41
N ARG A 81 -3.15 -10.76 -8.61
CA ARG A 81 -2.64 -11.74 -9.60
C ARG A 81 -2.89 -13.18 -9.17
N ILE A 82 -2.86 -13.46 -7.88
CA ILE A 82 -3.09 -14.81 -7.34
C ILE A 82 -4.59 -15.14 -7.42
N ALA A 83 -4.92 -16.23 -8.14
CA ALA A 83 -6.27 -16.75 -8.34
C ALA A 83 -7.28 -15.72 -8.90
N PRO A 84 -7.09 -15.18 -10.11
CA PRO A 84 -7.95 -14.13 -10.69
C PRO A 84 -9.42 -14.55 -10.78
N GLU A 85 -9.70 -15.85 -10.92
CA GLU A 85 -11.05 -16.42 -10.98
C GLU A 85 -11.88 -16.14 -9.71
N TRP A 86 -11.23 -16.09 -8.54
CA TRP A 86 -11.90 -15.85 -7.25
C TRP A 86 -12.19 -14.37 -6.98
N ASN A 87 -11.70 -13.45 -7.84
CA ASN A 87 -12.00 -12.02 -7.70
C ASN A 87 -13.44 -11.68 -8.07
N HIS A 88 -14.10 -12.49 -8.89
CA HIS A 88 -15.49 -12.24 -9.30
C HIS A 88 -16.51 -12.56 -8.19
N THR A 89 -16.13 -13.37 -7.20
CA THR A 89 -17.02 -13.71 -6.08
C THR A 89 -16.86 -12.74 -4.92
N LYS A 90 -17.97 -12.16 -4.43
CA LYS A 90 -17.99 -11.19 -3.30
C LYS A 90 -17.25 -11.70 -2.05
N TRP A 91 -17.32 -13.00 -1.78
CA TRP A 91 -16.64 -13.63 -0.65
C TRP A 91 -15.18 -14.00 -0.95
N GLY A 92 -14.87 -14.38 -2.18
CA GLY A 92 -13.51 -14.79 -2.58
C GLY A 92 -12.49 -13.68 -2.36
N ILE A 93 -12.83 -12.44 -2.72
CA ILE A 93 -11.93 -11.30 -2.53
C ILE A 93 -11.75 -10.89 -1.07
N ARG A 94 -12.76 -11.09 -0.21
CA ARG A 94 -12.68 -10.85 1.23
C ARG A 94 -11.78 -11.86 1.93
N VAL A 95 -11.89 -13.14 1.55
CA VAL A 95 -11.00 -14.19 2.06
C VAL A 95 -9.56 -13.93 1.64
N LYS A 96 -9.31 -13.48 0.40
CA LYS A 96 -7.97 -13.06 -0.03
C LYS A 96 -7.43 -11.90 0.80
N LEU A 97 -8.23 -10.87 1.03
CA LEU A 97 -7.80 -9.74 1.85
C LEU A 97 -7.45 -10.18 3.28
N LEU A 98 -8.23 -11.09 3.87
CA LEU A 98 -7.93 -11.69 5.17
C LEU A 98 -6.67 -12.55 5.14
N ALA A 99 -6.43 -13.31 4.07
CA ALA A 99 -5.21 -14.09 3.91
C ALA A 99 -3.98 -13.17 3.83
N VAL A 100 -4.07 -12.07 3.07
CA VAL A 100 -3.01 -11.06 3.00
C VAL A 100 -2.83 -10.37 4.35
N ALA A 101 -3.91 -10.10 5.09
CA ALA A 101 -3.82 -9.61 6.48
C ALA A 101 -3.06 -10.57 7.37
N GLY A 102 -3.34 -11.87 7.26
CA GLY A 102 -2.63 -12.91 7.99
C GLY A 102 -1.16 -13.01 7.62
N ILE A 103 -0.81 -12.87 6.33
CA ILE A 103 0.59 -12.85 5.87
C ILE A 103 1.31 -11.62 6.41
N VAL A 104 0.70 -10.44 6.31
CA VAL A 104 1.26 -9.18 6.85
C VAL A 104 1.45 -9.31 8.37
N PHE A 105 0.46 -9.80 9.10
CA PHE A 105 0.59 -10.08 10.53
C PHE A 105 1.71 -11.10 10.81
N ALA A 106 1.85 -12.16 10.01
CA ALA A 106 2.89 -13.16 10.21
C ALA A 106 4.31 -12.64 9.93
N VAL A 107 4.46 -11.72 8.98
CA VAL A 107 5.77 -11.15 8.63
C VAL A 107 6.22 -10.12 9.67
N TRP A 108 5.31 -9.31 10.23
CA TRP A 108 5.67 -8.21 11.12
C TRP A 108 5.40 -8.46 12.63
N ASP A 109 4.37 -9.24 13.02
CA ASP A 109 3.95 -9.37 14.43
C ASP A 109 4.35 -10.71 15.12
N LEU A 110 4.66 -11.77 14.38
CA LEU A 110 4.96 -13.10 14.95
C LEU A 110 6.28 -13.12 15.77
N PRO A 111 6.41 -13.87 16.88
CA PRO A 111 7.64 -13.90 17.69
C PRO A 111 8.90 -14.33 16.93
N ARG A 112 8.78 -15.04 15.80
CA ARG A 112 9.88 -15.31 14.83
C ARG A 112 10.16 -14.13 13.87
N ARG A 113 9.89 -12.89 14.31
CA ARG A 113 9.92 -11.61 13.57
C ARG A 113 11.06 -11.48 12.54
N LEU A 114 12.29 -11.82 12.92
CA LEU A 114 13.45 -11.57 12.07
C LEU A 114 13.70 -12.64 11.00
N CYS A 115 13.19 -13.87 11.17
CA CYS A 115 13.46 -14.96 10.21
C CYS A 115 12.66 -14.79 8.90
N LEU A 116 11.36 -14.49 9.01
CA LEU A 116 10.50 -14.28 7.83
C LEU A 116 10.85 -12.98 7.12
N PHE A 117 11.07 -11.91 7.88
CA PHE A 117 11.47 -10.62 7.32
C PHE A 117 12.83 -10.73 6.61
N ARG A 118 13.82 -11.43 7.20
CA ARG A 118 15.11 -11.68 6.55
C ARG A 118 15.02 -12.66 5.38
N PHE A 119 14.03 -13.54 5.35
CA PHE A 119 13.81 -14.38 4.17
C PHE A 119 13.32 -13.55 2.98
N ILE A 120 12.41 -12.59 3.23
CA ILE A 120 11.83 -11.73 2.18
C ILE A 120 12.79 -10.61 1.77
N PHE A 121 13.45 -9.95 2.73
CA PHE A 121 14.31 -8.80 2.51
C PHE A 121 15.81 -9.09 2.71
N GLY A 122 16.21 -10.36 2.76
CA GLY A 122 17.58 -10.78 3.03
C GLY A 122 18.61 -10.36 2.00
N TRP A 123 18.16 -9.91 0.83
CA TRP A 123 19.02 -9.26 -0.16
C TRP A 123 19.52 -7.88 0.28
N MET A 124 18.92 -7.27 1.30
CA MET A 124 19.33 -5.96 1.81
C MET A 124 20.53 -6.11 2.74
N SER A 125 21.61 -5.36 2.48
CA SER A 125 22.84 -5.43 3.28
C SER A 125 22.54 -5.21 4.77
N SER A 126 23.19 -5.98 5.64
CA SER A 126 23.09 -5.83 7.09
C SER A 126 24.17 -4.89 7.64
N ASP A 127 24.99 -4.31 6.76
CA ASP A 127 26.10 -3.46 7.15
C ASP A 127 25.59 -2.09 7.63
N PRO A 128 26.27 -1.47 8.61
CA PRO A 128 25.96 -0.11 9.04
C PRO A 128 26.35 0.87 7.94
N ILE A 129 25.39 1.69 7.51
CA ILE A 129 25.58 2.71 6.48
C ILE A 129 25.04 4.03 7.06
N ARG A 130 25.50 5.19 6.55
CA ARG A 130 25.01 6.52 6.94
C ARG A 130 23.47 6.56 6.93
N GLY A 131 22.86 6.73 8.11
CA GLY A 131 21.40 6.72 8.31
C GLY A 131 20.80 5.38 8.76
N ALA A 132 21.61 4.34 8.94
CA ALA A 132 21.23 3.03 9.49
C ALA A 132 22.37 2.48 10.37
N ASP A 133 22.52 3.06 11.57
CA ASP A 133 23.63 2.80 12.49
C ASP A 133 23.62 1.37 13.06
N GLN A 134 22.43 0.74 13.07
CA GLN A 134 22.21 -0.64 13.54
C GLN A 134 22.05 -1.64 12.37
N GLY A 135 22.35 -1.23 11.14
CA GLY A 135 22.22 -2.03 9.91
C GLY A 135 20.96 -1.71 9.09
N VAL A 136 21.08 -1.74 7.76
CA VAL A 136 20.00 -1.33 6.83
C VAL A 136 18.74 -2.19 7.00
N LEU A 137 18.88 -3.51 7.16
CA LEU A 137 17.75 -4.42 7.32
C LEU A 137 16.91 -4.11 8.58
N ARG A 138 17.56 -3.76 9.70
CA ARG A 138 16.88 -3.47 10.96
C ARG A 138 16.16 -2.12 10.90
N GLU A 139 16.79 -1.13 10.28
CA GLU A 139 16.18 0.17 10.05
C GLU A 139 14.98 0.06 9.10
N TRP A 140 15.13 -0.71 8.03
CA TRP A 140 14.06 -1.02 7.08
C TRP A 140 12.88 -1.73 7.77
N TYR A 141 13.17 -2.70 8.63
CA TYR A 141 12.14 -3.35 9.44
C TYR A 141 11.41 -2.34 10.33
N PHE A 142 12.14 -1.53 11.10
CA PHE A 142 11.54 -0.55 12.00
C PHE A 142 10.60 0.39 11.24
N ARG A 143 11.04 0.92 10.10
CA ARG A 143 10.24 1.84 9.28
C ARG A 143 9.00 1.15 8.68
N THR A 144 9.18 -0.02 8.05
CA THR A 144 8.05 -0.76 7.44
C THR A 144 7.04 -1.27 8.47
N SER A 145 7.47 -1.59 9.69
CA SER A 145 6.59 -2.04 10.78
C SER A 145 5.59 -0.98 11.23
N LEU A 146 5.76 0.29 10.86
CA LEU A 146 4.76 1.32 11.15
C LEU A 146 3.73 1.46 10.02
N ASP A 147 4.11 1.19 8.77
CA ASP A 147 3.28 1.47 7.58
C ASP A 147 2.63 0.23 6.94
N HIS A 148 2.99 -0.97 7.37
CA HIS A 148 2.53 -2.24 6.78
C HIS A 148 0.99 -2.42 6.75
N TYR A 149 0.24 -1.85 7.70
CA TYR A 149 -1.23 -1.88 7.69
C TYR A 149 -1.87 -0.87 6.72
N GLY A 150 -1.15 0.18 6.31
CA GLY A 150 -1.70 1.25 5.48
C GLY A 150 -2.23 0.75 4.15
N THR A 151 -1.46 -0.11 3.46
CA THR A 151 -1.88 -0.70 2.17
C THR A 151 -3.10 -1.60 2.34
N LEU A 152 -3.16 -2.36 3.45
CA LEU A 152 -4.26 -3.28 3.73
C LEU A 152 -5.58 -2.55 3.95
N LEU A 153 -5.55 -1.48 4.76
CA LEU A 153 -6.70 -0.62 4.95
C LEU A 153 -7.14 0.02 3.63
N GLY A 154 -6.20 0.47 2.79
CA GLY A 154 -6.50 1.02 1.46
C GLY A 154 -7.27 0.04 0.57
N MET A 155 -6.82 -1.22 0.51
CA MET A 155 -7.52 -2.29 -0.23
C MET A 155 -8.90 -2.60 0.36
N GLY A 156 -9.02 -2.65 1.69
CA GLY A 156 -10.29 -2.86 2.38
C GLY A 156 -11.31 -1.76 2.09
N PHE A 157 -10.88 -0.50 2.06
CA PHE A 157 -11.74 0.62 1.68
C PHE A 157 -12.13 0.57 0.19
N ALA A 158 -11.20 0.23 -0.70
CA ALA A 158 -11.49 0.10 -2.13
C ALA A 158 -12.56 -0.96 -2.41
N LEU A 159 -12.56 -2.06 -1.66
CA LEU A 159 -13.61 -3.09 -1.75
C LEU A 159 -15.01 -2.59 -1.38
N ASN A 160 -15.10 -1.68 -0.42
CA ASN A 160 -16.38 -1.13 0.05
C ASN A 160 -16.80 0.13 -0.74
N TYR A 161 -15.92 0.69 -1.56
CA TYR A 161 -16.19 1.85 -2.39
C TYR A 161 -17.48 1.74 -3.25
N PRO A 162 -17.75 0.65 -4.00
CA PRO A 162 -18.98 0.55 -4.77
C PRO A 162 -20.25 0.51 -3.90
N MET A 163 -20.17 0.01 -2.66
CA MET A 163 -21.30 0.12 -1.73
C MET A 163 -21.53 1.58 -1.32
N MET A 164 -20.44 2.32 -1.09
CA MET A 164 -20.49 3.71 -0.67
C MET A 164 -21.06 4.61 -1.77
N THR A 165 -20.68 4.42 -3.04
CA THR A 165 -21.25 5.16 -4.17
C THR A 165 -22.74 4.86 -4.38
N LEU A 166 -23.17 3.62 -4.14
CA LEU A 166 -24.59 3.25 -4.17
C LEU A 166 -25.39 3.89 -3.02
N LEU A 167 -24.78 4.09 -1.86
CA LEU A 167 -25.42 4.79 -0.75
C LEU A 167 -25.55 6.29 -1.04
N PHE A 168 -24.50 6.91 -1.56
CA PHE A 168 -24.52 8.33 -1.92
C PHE A 168 -25.57 8.64 -3.00
N SER A 169 -25.61 7.84 -4.08
CA SER A 169 -26.64 8.00 -5.11
C SER A 169 -28.06 7.90 -4.57
N LYS A 170 -28.34 6.93 -3.68
CA LYS A 170 -29.66 6.82 -3.02
C LYS A 170 -30.00 8.02 -2.14
N VAL A 171 -29.02 8.59 -1.46
CA VAL A 171 -29.21 9.79 -0.65
C VAL A 171 -29.50 11.00 -1.54
N ASP A 172 -28.77 11.18 -2.64
CA ASP A 172 -28.97 12.27 -3.60
C ASP A 172 -30.34 12.18 -4.28
N GLU A 173 -30.76 10.98 -4.69
CA GLU A 173 -32.10 10.72 -5.23
C GLU A 173 -33.18 11.04 -4.19
N GLY A 174 -32.98 10.61 -2.93
CA GLY A 174 -33.91 10.87 -1.83
C GLY A 174 -34.01 12.34 -1.45
N GLN A 175 -32.91 13.10 -1.53
CA GLN A 175 -32.90 14.55 -1.31
C GLN A 175 -33.62 15.28 -2.46
N SER A 176 -33.35 14.89 -3.70
CA SER A 176 -34.00 15.47 -4.89
C SER A 176 -35.52 15.27 -4.85
N ALA A 177 -35.99 14.08 -4.47
CA ALA A 177 -37.42 13.80 -4.31
C ALA A 177 -38.07 14.68 -3.23
N ARG A 178 -37.40 14.89 -2.08
CA ARG A 178 -37.88 15.74 -0.99
C ARG A 178 -37.97 17.22 -1.38
N LEU A 179 -37.09 17.70 -2.25
CA LEU A 179 -37.14 19.08 -2.74
C LEU A 179 -38.33 19.30 -3.66
N ILE A 180 -38.63 18.35 -4.56
CA ILE A 180 -39.78 18.43 -5.47
C ILE A 180 -41.10 18.47 -4.68
N THR A 181 -41.25 17.65 -3.64
CA THR A 181 -42.46 17.63 -2.79
C THR A 181 -42.67 18.92 -1.98
N LYS A 182 -41.63 19.71 -1.72
CA LYS A 182 -41.75 20.99 -0.99
C LYS A 182 -42.13 22.18 -1.88
N VAL A 183 -42.02 22.03 -3.20
CA VAL A 183 -42.30 23.08 -4.19
C VAL A 183 -43.73 22.97 -4.76
N LEU A 184 -44.35 21.80 -4.62
CA LEU A 184 -45.77 21.54 -4.91
C LEU A 184 -46.64 21.81 -3.69
#